data_AF-A0A934L7Y5-F1
#
_entry.id   AF-A0A934L7Y5-F1
#
_cell.length_a   1.000
_cell.length_b   1.000
_cell.length_c   1.000
_cell.angle_alpha   90.00
_cell.angle_beta   90.00
_cell.angle_gamma   90.00
#
_symmetry.space_group_name_H-M   'P 1'
#
loop_
_entity.id
_entity.type
_entity.pdbx_description
1 polymer ?
#
loop_
_entity_poly.entity_id
_entity_poly.type
_entity_poly.pdbx_seq_one_letter_code
_entity_poly.pdbx_strand_id
1 'polypeptide(L)'
;MKTRVVMLFCTLLLASASAFAFHCPADMKKIDEALGKKPALSEAQMSEVKKLRADGEALHKAGKHQESVDTLAKAMKLLGV
;
A
#
# COMPACT_ATOMS: atom_id res chain seq x y z
N MET A 1 -10.49 32.69 -19.56
CA MET A 1 -10.65 32.07 -18.22
C MET A 1 -11.12 30.62 -18.29
N LYS A 2 -12.16 30.28 -19.06
CA LYS A 2 -12.70 28.91 -19.19
C LYS A 2 -11.66 27.84 -19.59
N THR A 3 -10.77 28.12 -20.55
CA THR A 3 -9.70 27.19 -20.98
C THR A 3 -8.61 26.94 -19.92
N ARG A 4 -8.31 27.94 -19.06
CA ARG A 4 -7.35 27.77 -17.95
C ARG A 4 -7.93 26.91 -16.83
N VAL A 5 -9.23 27.05 -16.56
CA VAL A 5 -9.94 26.20 -15.57
C VAL A 5 -10.01 24.75 -16.06
N VAL A 6 -10.29 24.51 -17.35
CA VAL A 6 -10.31 23.16 -17.93
C VAL A 6 -8.93 22.50 -17.87
N MET A 7 -7.85 23.21 -18.22
CA MET A 7 -6.49 22.67 -18.09
C MET A 7 -6.11 22.34 -16.65
N LEU A 8 -6.46 23.20 -15.69
CA LEU A 8 -6.18 22.96 -14.26
C LEU A 8 -6.93 21.72 -13.73
N PHE A 9 -8.17 21.50 -14.15
CA PHE A 9 -8.95 20.32 -13.79
C PHE A 9 -8.36 19.02 -14.38
N CYS A 10 -7.90 19.04 -15.64
CA CYS A 10 -7.25 17.87 -16.24
C CYS A 10 -5.96 17.47 -15.53
N THR A 11 -5.15 18.44 -15.08
CA THR A 11 -3.91 18.14 -14.35
C THR A 11 -4.17 17.52 -12.97
N LEU A 12 -5.25 17.92 -12.28
CA LEU A 12 -5.61 17.36 -10.97
C LEU A 12 -6.10 15.91 -11.08
N LEU A 13 -6.83 15.57 -12.15
CA LEU A 13 -7.33 14.20 -12.38
C LEU A 13 -6.20 13.21 -12.73
N LEU A 14 -5.16 13.64 -13.47
CA LEU A 14 -4.00 12.79 -13.74
C LEU A 14 -3.13 12.57 -12.49
N ALA A 15 -3.07 13.56 -11.59
CA ALA A 15 -2.29 13.47 -10.37
C ALA A 15 -2.91 12.52 -9.32
N SER A 16 -4.24 12.38 -9.28
CA SER A 16 -4.90 11.46 -8.35
C SER A 16 -4.82 10.00 -8.80
N ALA A 17 -4.85 9.74 -10.11
CA ALA A 17 -4.71 8.39 -10.66
C ALA A 17 -3.31 7.79 -10.38
N SER A 18 -2.26 8.60 -10.44
CA SER A 18 -0.89 8.16 -10.16
C SER A 18 -0.69 7.81 -8.67
N ALA A 19 -1.30 8.55 -7.74
CA ALA A 19 -1.26 8.21 -6.31
C ALA A 19 -1.82 6.82 -6.01
N PHE A 20 -2.88 6.40 -6.72
CA PHE A 20 -3.47 5.07 -6.56
C PHE A 20 -2.58 3.94 -7.11
N ALA A 21 -1.85 4.19 -8.20
CA ALA A 21 -0.93 3.23 -8.80
C ALA A 21 0.25 2.85 -7.88
N PHE A 22 0.65 3.74 -6.96
CA PHE A 22 1.76 3.52 -6.03
C PHE A 22 1.33 3.01 -4.64
N HIS A 23 0.04 2.79 -4.40
CA HIS A 23 -0.43 2.48 -3.04
C HIS A 23 0.09 1.13 -2.52
N CYS A 24 -0.11 0.02 -3.25
CA CYS A 24 0.37 -1.30 -2.80
C CYS A 24 1.90 -1.35 -2.67
N PRO A 25 2.71 -0.85 -3.63
CA PRO A 25 4.17 -0.80 -3.48
C PRO A 25 4.62 0.04 -2.27
N ALA A 26 3.97 1.16 -2.00
CA ALA A 26 4.29 2.00 -0.84
C ALA A 26 3.99 1.29 0.49
N ASP A 27 2.84 0.63 0.59
CA ASP A 27 2.45 -0.13 1.80
C ASP A 27 3.40 -1.32 2.02
N MET A 28 3.75 -2.07 0.98
CA MET A 28 4.75 -3.14 1.05
C MET A 28 6.10 -2.63 1.59
N LYS A 29 6.60 -1.52 1.03
CA LYS A 29 7.85 -0.89 1.49
C LYS A 29 7.76 -0.46 2.96
N LYS A 30 6.63 0.11 3.38
CA LYS A 30 6.39 0.54 4.77
C LYS A 30 6.38 -0.64 5.74
N ILE A 31 5.78 -1.76 5.35
CA ILE A 31 5.82 -3.02 6.10
C ILE A 31 7.26 -3.56 6.19
N ASP A 32 7.99 -3.58 5.07
CA ASP A 32 9.37 -4.07 5.02
C ASP A 32 10.30 -3.23 5.93
N GLU A 33 10.14 -1.91 5.92
CA GLU A 33 10.85 -1.00 6.82
C GLU A 33 10.50 -1.22 8.29
N ALA A 34 9.22 -1.41 8.61
CA ALA A 34 8.78 -1.68 9.97
C ALA A 34 9.32 -3.01 10.49
N LEU A 35 9.30 -4.07 9.67
CA LEU A 35 9.92 -5.36 9.98
C LEU A 35 11.43 -5.26 10.19
N GLY A 36 12.12 -4.45 9.37
CA GLY A 36 13.56 -4.19 9.49
C GLY A 36 13.96 -3.52 10.81
N LYS A 37 13.05 -2.78 11.44
CA LYS A 37 13.22 -2.18 12.77
C LYS A 37 13.06 -3.17 13.93
N LYS A 38 12.79 -4.45 13.64
CA LYS A 38 12.60 -5.53 14.63
C LYS A 38 11.53 -5.14 15.67
N PRO A 39 10.26 -4.98 15.25
CA PRO A 39 9.19 -4.51 16.11
C PRO A 39 8.96 -5.53 17.24
N ALA A 40 8.49 -5.04 18.40
CA ALA A 40 8.18 -5.87 19.55
C ALA A 40 6.86 -6.63 19.34
N LEU A 41 6.89 -7.63 18.47
CA LEU A 41 5.79 -8.53 18.15
C LEU A 41 6.07 -9.93 18.69
N SER A 42 5.01 -10.66 19.06
CA SER A 42 5.12 -12.10 19.29
C SER A 42 5.54 -12.83 18.01
N GLU A 43 6.10 -14.04 18.14
CA GLU A 43 6.47 -14.86 16.98
C GLU A 43 5.28 -15.12 16.04
N ALA A 44 4.10 -15.35 16.61
CA ALA A 44 2.87 -15.52 15.85
C ALA A 44 2.51 -14.28 15.04
N GLN A 45 2.59 -13.09 15.65
CA GLN A 45 2.35 -11.83 14.95
C GLN A 45 3.41 -11.56 13.88
N MET A 46 4.68 -11.85 14.14
CA MET A 46 5.75 -11.73 13.14
C MET A 46 5.52 -12.64 11.94
N SER A 47 5.09 -13.87 12.17
CA SER A 47 4.74 -14.82 11.10
C SER A 47 3.56 -14.30 10.28
N GLU A 48 2.50 -13.84 10.95
CA GLU A 48 1.30 -13.32 10.29
C GLU A 48 1.61 -12.07 9.44
N VAL A 49 2.38 -11.12 9.96
CA VAL A 49 2.79 -9.92 9.20
C VAL A 49 3.57 -10.30 7.95
N LYS A 50 4.53 -11.24 8.04
CA LYS A 50 5.31 -11.71 6.88
C LYS A 50 4.44 -12.39 5.84
N LYS A 51 3.48 -13.22 6.28
CA LYS A 51 2.51 -13.87 5.41
C LYS A 51 1.63 -12.84 4.68
N LEU A 52 1.03 -11.91 5.42
CA LEU A 52 0.19 -10.85 4.85
C LEU A 52 0.97 -9.97 3.87
N ARG A 53 2.24 -9.67 4.16
CA ARG A 53 3.13 -8.96 3.22
C ARG A 53 3.28 -9.76 1.92
N ALA A 54 3.64 -11.05 2.01
CA ALA A 54 3.83 -11.90 0.83
C ALA A 54 2.54 -12.09 0.02
N ASP A 55 1.41 -12.31 0.69
CA ASP A 55 0.09 -12.44 0.07
C ASP A 55 -0.31 -11.14 -0.63
N GLY A 56 -0.08 -9.98 0.02
CA GLY A 56 -0.32 -8.67 -0.58
C GLY A 56 0.48 -8.44 -1.85
N GLU A 57 1.76 -8.84 -1.89
CA GLU A 57 2.58 -8.77 -3.11
C GLU A 57 2.05 -9.70 -4.21
N ALA A 58 1.67 -10.92 -3.87
CA ALA A 58 1.12 -11.88 -4.83
C ALA A 58 -0.19 -11.37 -5.45
N LEU A 59 -1.09 -10.81 -4.63
CA LEU A 59 -2.34 -10.19 -5.08
C LEU A 59 -2.07 -8.99 -6.01
N HIS A 60 -1.08 -8.16 -5.67
CA HIS A 60 -0.67 -7.05 -6.53
C HIS A 60 -0.19 -7.55 -7.91
N LYS A 61 0.71 -8.55 -7.93
CA LYS A 61 1.22 -9.17 -9.18
C LYS A 61 0.11 -9.82 -10.01
N ALA A 62 -0.96 -10.28 -9.36
CA ALA A 62 -2.15 -10.84 -10.01
C ALA A 62 -3.18 -9.79 -10.48
N GLY A 63 -2.91 -8.49 -10.29
CA GLY A 63 -3.84 -7.39 -10.65
C GLY A 63 -5.01 -7.20 -9.68
N LYS A 64 -5.05 -7.95 -8.58
CA LYS A 64 -6.08 -7.87 -7.52
C LYS A 64 -5.74 -6.75 -6.53
N HIS A 65 -5.72 -5.50 -7.02
CA HIS A 65 -5.20 -4.37 -6.27
C HIS A 65 -5.96 -4.09 -4.97
N GLN A 66 -7.30 -4.14 -4.97
CA GLN A 66 -8.07 -3.91 -3.75
C GLN A 66 -7.79 -4.98 -2.70
N GLU A 67 -7.77 -6.26 -3.10
CA GLU A 67 -7.44 -7.38 -2.21
C GLU A 67 -6.01 -7.23 -1.64
N SER A 68 -5.06 -6.74 -2.45
CA SER A 68 -3.69 -6.44 -2.00
C SER A 68 -3.69 -5.35 -0.93
N VAL A 69 -4.34 -4.20 -1.17
CA VAL A 69 -4.44 -3.11 -0.19
C VAL A 69 -5.08 -3.59 1.12
N ASP A 70 -6.20 -4.31 1.05
CA ASP A 70 -6.90 -4.80 2.23
C ASP A 70 -6.05 -5.80 3.04
N THR A 71 -5.24 -6.61 2.34
CA THR A 71 -4.32 -7.57 2.95
C THR A 71 -3.13 -6.86 3.61
N LEU A 72 -2.53 -5.89 2.92
CA LEU A 72 -1.41 -5.10 3.44
C LEU A 72 -1.84 -4.22 4.63
N ALA A 73 -3.07 -3.69 4.62
CA ALA A 73 -3.63 -2.93 5.73
C ALA A 73 -3.72 -3.75 7.03
N LYS A 74 -4.01 -5.06 6.95
CA LYS A 74 -3.98 -5.96 8.11
C LYS A 74 -2.57 -6.09 8.69
N ALA A 75 -1.56 -6.21 7.83
CA ALA A 75 -0.16 -6.26 8.25
C ALA A 75 0.28 -4.96 8.94
N MET A 76 -0.07 -3.82 8.34
CA MET A 76 0.22 -2.50 8.90
C MET A 76 -0.45 -2.29 10.26
N LYS A 77 -1.71 -2.74 10.44
CA LYS A 77 -2.40 -2.71 11.73
C LYS A 77 -1.67 -3.50 12.82
N LEU A 78 -1.16 -4.70 12.49
CA LEU A 78 -0.36 -5.50 13.44
C LEU A 78 0.97 -4.82 13.79
N LEU A 79 1.56 -4.11 12.84
CA LEU A 79 2.79 -3.33 13.02
C LEU A 79 2.57 -1.97 13.69
N GLY A 80 1.33 -1.50 13.78
CA GLY A 80 0.98 -0.18 14.30
C GLY A 80 1.45 0.98 13.41
N VAL A 81 1.50 0.78 12.09
CA VAL A 81 1.96 1.78 11.11
C VAL A 81 0.87 2.21 10.15
#